data_AF-A0A522DD91-F1
#
_entry.id   AF-A0A522DD91-F1
#
_cell.length_a   1.000
_cell.length_b   1.000
_cell.length_c   1.000
_cell.angle_alpha   90.00
_cell.angle_beta   90.00
_cell.angle_gamma   90.00
#
_symmetry.space_group_name_H-M   'P 1'
#
loop_
_entity.id
_entity.type
_entity.pdbx_description
1 polymer ?
#
loop_
_entity_poly.entity_id
_entity_poly.type
_entity_poly.pdbx_seq_one_letter_code
_entity_poly.pdbx_strand_id
1 'polypeptide(L)'
;MGKDIDIILTNDETEVRRLVGKGYCPVECSINGHSIVDSLVMDHHEDLSHLEAVSVRAIRDHAGARGDDPRFVVVGACDADAAYAIAALAGMIPQSKATLALGDTIGIMDTTPIGRKLLDLPYGDFLEVWFEGHERTRTNRTPQGAIDAVLDWQKLTAELENPGPALQKRLRQARDSEAHRIDIAKQDLARATVENGVCLMPHSDVFGFDVWYGRNESASADTCAGWQNQVVVIYNKISKNIAIGCPNKKVAEELFGEGGLKNVFGKLPGGAWGGRESIGGSPRGLPMTLEDAQAAFKIVAGLVAERRPGVKPGLVAGKQL
;
A
#
# COMPACT_ATOMS: atom_id res chain seq x y z
N MET A 1 -21.29 -16.46 -19.11
CA MET A 1 -21.11 -17.62 -18.21
C MET A 1 -19.80 -17.41 -17.50
N GLY A 2 -19.82 -17.34 -16.16
CA GLY A 2 -18.60 -17.14 -15.37
C GLY A 2 -17.68 -18.34 -15.50
N LYS A 3 -16.37 -18.11 -15.59
CA LYS A 3 -15.39 -19.18 -15.45
C LYS A 3 -15.40 -19.62 -13.98
N ASP A 4 -15.42 -20.92 -13.72
CA ASP A 4 -15.25 -21.45 -12.38
C ASP A 4 -13.80 -21.20 -11.96
N ILE A 5 -13.61 -20.21 -11.08
CA ILE A 5 -12.31 -19.82 -10.54
C ILE A 5 -12.13 -20.46 -9.16
N ASP A 6 -10.93 -20.98 -8.90
CA ASP A 6 -10.57 -21.53 -7.59
C ASP A 6 -9.43 -20.71 -6.99
N ILE A 7 -9.65 -20.18 -5.80
CA ILE A 7 -8.68 -19.34 -5.08
C ILE A 7 -8.52 -19.88 -3.68
N ILE A 8 -7.28 -20.26 -3.34
CA ILE A 8 -6.91 -20.71 -2.00
C ILE A 8 -6.09 -19.63 -1.33
N LEU A 9 -6.54 -19.18 -0.15
CA LEU A 9 -5.78 -18.30 0.73
C LEU A 9 -5.07 -19.13 1.79
N THR A 10 -3.75 -19.01 1.90
CA THR A 10 -2.98 -19.68 2.95
C THR A 10 -1.69 -18.93 3.25
N ASN A 11 -1.25 -18.97 4.51
CA ASN A 11 0.06 -18.43 4.93
C ASN A 11 1.08 -19.55 5.20
N ASP A 12 0.71 -20.82 4.95
CA ASP A 12 1.60 -21.96 5.12
C ASP A 12 2.41 -22.19 3.85
N GLU A 13 3.72 -21.93 3.93
CA GLU A 13 4.67 -22.12 2.84
C GLU A 13 4.63 -23.54 2.26
N THR A 14 4.48 -24.56 3.11
CA THR A 14 4.43 -25.95 2.67
C THR A 14 3.20 -26.19 1.80
N GLU A 15 2.07 -25.63 2.21
CA GLU A 15 0.81 -25.74 1.47
C GLU A 15 0.87 -24.94 0.16
N VAL A 16 1.43 -23.72 0.17
CA VAL A 16 1.64 -22.94 -1.07
C VAL A 16 2.46 -23.75 -2.07
N ARG A 17 3.63 -24.27 -1.66
CA ARG A 17 4.50 -25.08 -2.54
C ARG A 17 3.79 -26.33 -3.06
N ARG A 18 2.98 -26.98 -2.21
CA ARG A 18 2.18 -28.14 -2.61
C ARG A 18 1.11 -27.77 -3.64
N LEU A 19 0.46 -26.61 -3.51
CA LEU A 19 -0.56 -26.13 -4.45
C LEU A 19 0.07 -25.72 -5.79
N VAL A 20 1.19 -25.01 -5.76
CA VAL A 20 1.99 -24.69 -6.95
C VAL A 20 2.38 -25.98 -7.69
N GLY A 21 2.83 -27.01 -6.97
CA GLY A 21 3.11 -28.33 -7.55
C GLY A 21 1.88 -29.06 -8.15
N LYS A 22 0.66 -28.67 -7.76
CA LYS A 22 -0.61 -29.14 -8.36
C LYS A 22 -1.09 -28.26 -9.52
N GLY A 23 -0.31 -27.26 -9.90
CA GLY A 23 -0.58 -26.35 -10.99
C GLY A 23 -1.30 -25.06 -10.60
N TYR A 24 -1.50 -24.75 -9.31
CA TYR A 24 -2.05 -23.45 -8.91
C TYR A 24 -1.05 -22.33 -9.24
N CYS A 25 -1.52 -21.23 -9.83
CA CYS A 25 -0.71 -20.03 -10.04
C CYS A 25 -0.53 -19.30 -8.71
N PRO A 26 0.69 -19.12 -8.18
CA PRO A 26 0.91 -18.25 -7.05
C PRO A 26 0.80 -16.78 -7.48
N VAL A 27 0.05 -15.98 -6.72
CA VAL A 27 -0.06 -14.52 -6.89
C VAL A 27 0.15 -13.86 -5.53
N GLU A 28 1.05 -12.88 -5.45
CA GLU A 28 1.43 -12.21 -4.19
C GLU A 28 1.81 -13.19 -3.06
N CYS A 29 2.62 -14.19 -3.41
CA CYS A 29 3.00 -15.26 -2.50
C CYS A 29 4.40 -15.05 -1.91
N SER A 30 4.52 -14.17 -0.91
CA SER A 30 5.76 -14.01 -0.14
C SER A 30 5.60 -14.45 1.31
N ILE A 31 6.45 -15.38 1.74
CA ILE A 31 6.45 -15.93 3.10
C ILE A 31 7.88 -15.92 3.62
N ASN A 32 8.06 -15.45 4.87
CA ASN A 32 9.36 -15.44 5.56
C ASN A 32 10.51 -14.77 4.80
N GLY A 33 10.21 -13.74 3.99
CA GLY A 33 11.23 -13.03 3.22
C GLY A 33 11.54 -13.66 1.85
N HIS A 34 10.75 -14.65 1.42
CA HIS A 34 10.96 -15.33 0.14
C HIS A 34 9.68 -15.41 -0.69
N SER A 35 9.79 -14.99 -1.94
CA SER A 35 8.76 -15.15 -2.96
C SER A 35 8.66 -16.60 -3.44
N ILE A 36 7.43 -17.12 -3.54
CA ILE A 36 7.12 -18.43 -4.13
C ILE A 36 6.39 -18.17 -5.43
N VAL A 37 7.06 -18.41 -6.56
CA VAL A 37 6.54 -18.09 -7.89
C VAL A 37 6.56 -19.29 -8.83
N ASP A 38 5.71 -19.25 -9.86
CA ASP A 38 5.78 -20.14 -11.03
C ASP A 38 6.44 -19.41 -12.22
N SER A 39 6.28 -19.94 -13.43
CA SER A 39 6.83 -19.35 -14.66
C SER A 39 6.29 -17.95 -15.00
N LEU A 40 5.15 -17.54 -14.43
CA LEU A 40 4.58 -16.21 -14.65
C LEU A 40 5.18 -15.17 -13.69
N VAL A 41 5.82 -15.58 -12.60
CA VAL A 41 6.52 -14.67 -11.67
C VAL A 41 5.59 -13.60 -11.08
N MET A 42 4.37 -13.97 -10.68
CA MET A 42 3.36 -13.03 -10.17
C MET A 42 3.55 -12.70 -8.68
N ASP A 43 4.67 -12.06 -8.35
CA ASP A 43 4.94 -11.45 -7.05
C ASP A 43 5.93 -10.28 -7.25
N HIS A 44 5.93 -9.30 -6.35
CA HIS A 44 6.87 -8.18 -6.32
C HIS A 44 7.33 -7.83 -4.89
N HIS A 45 7.30 -8.80 -3.98
CA HIS A 45 7.86 -8.67 -2.64
C HIS A 45 9.35 -9.06 -2.58
N GLU A 46 10.05 -8.58 -1.55
CA GLU A 46 11.41 -9.03 -1.17
C GLU A 46 12.41 -9.03 -2.35
N ASP A 47 12.95 -10.20 -2.72
CA ASP A 47 13.91 -10.35 -3.84
C ASP A 47 13.32 -9.88 -5.19
N LEU A 48 11.99 -9.88 -5.31
CA LEU A 48 11.24 -9.43 -6.47
C LEU A 48 10.73 -7.99 -6.36
N SER A 49 11.11 -7.25 -5.31
CA SER A 49 10.71 -5.84 -5.10
C SER A 49 11.18 -4.83 -6.16
N HIS A 50 12.02 -5.28 -7.08
CA HIS A 50 12.43 -4.52 -8.26
C HIS A 50 11.44 -4.66 -9.44
N LEU A 51 10.49 -5.60 -9.38
CA LEU A 51 9.48 -5.80 -10.40
C LEU A 51 8.30 -4.84 -10.22
N GLU A 52 7.59 -4.60 -11.32
CA GLU A 52 6.31 -3.89 -11.30
C GLU A 52 5.25 -4.72 -10.55
N ALA A 53 4.24 -4.03 -10.02
CA ALA A 53 3.06 -4.62 -9.38
C ALA A 53 2.40 -5.69 -10.26
N VAL A 54 1.74 -6.68 -9.65
CA VAL A 54 1.20 -7.80 -10.43
C VAL A 54 -0.01 -7.39 -11.27
N SER A 55 -0.82 -6.41 -10.85
CA SER A 55 -1.93 -5.90 -11.67
C SER A 55 -1.46 -5.43 -13.04
N VAL A 56 -0.33 -4.71 -13.09
CA VAL A 56 0.29 -4.19 -14.31
C VAL A 56 0.76 -5.33 -15.22
N ARG A 57 1.58 -6.22 -14.68
CA ARG A 57 2.18 -7.31 -15.47
C ARG A 57 1.15 -8.34 -15.92
N ALA A 58 0.17 -8.66 -15.06
CA ALA A 58 -0.89 -9.61 -15.39
C ALA A 58 -1.72 -9.14 -16.59
N ILE A 59 -2.18 -7.88 -16.61
CA ILE A 59 -3.02 -7.38 -17.71
C ILE A 59 -2.20 -7.02 -18.96
N ARG A 60 -0.95 -6.56 -18.82
CA ARG A 60 -0.10 -6.18 -19.95
C ARG A 60 0.52 -7.40 -20.64
N ASP A 61 1.06 -8.32 -19.86
CA ASP A 61 1.98 -9.35 -20.37
C ASP A 61 1.35 -10.76 -20.36
N HIS A 62 0.35 -11.00 -19.50
CA HIS A 62 -0.16 -12.35 -19.22
C HIS A 62 -1.70 -12.47 -19.26
N ALA A 63 -2.39 -11.53 -19.91
CA ALA A 63 -3.84 -11.53 -19.96
C ALA A 63 -4.37 -12.85 -20.54
N GLY A 64 -5.19 -13.56 -19.78
CA GLY A 64 -5.75 -14.85 -20.16
C GLY A 64 -4.82 -16.06 -20.07
N ALA A 65 -3.58 -15.91 -19.57
CA ALA A 65 -2.60 -17.01 -19.49
C ALA A 65 -3.07 -18.20 -18.62
N ARG A 66 -3.98 -17.95 -17.68
CA ARG A 66 -4.62 -18.96 -16.81
C ARG A 66 -6.08 -19.19 -17.19
N GLY A 67 -6.46 -18.84 -18.41
CA GLY A 67 -7.84 -18.84 -18.87
C GLY A 67 -8.50 -20.23 -18.90
N ASP A 68 -7.72 -21.27 -19.20
CA ASP A 68 -8.19 -22.67 -19.27
C ASP A 68 -8.02 -23.43 -17.93
N ASP A 69 -7.19 -22.89 -17.02
CA ASP A 69 -6.92 -23.45 -15.70
C ASP A 69 -6.81 -22.34 -14.63
N PRO A 70 -7.94 -21.70 -14.25
CA PRO A 70 -7.99 -20.55 -13.36
C PRO A 70 -7.94 -20.97 -11.88
N ARG A 71 -6.88 -21.67 -11.50
CA ARG A 71 -6.57 -22.07 -10.12
C ARG A 71 -5.43 -21.22 -9.57
N PHE A 72 -5.67 -20.54 -8.44
CA PHE A 72 -4.75 -19.56 -7.86
C PHE A 72 -4.53 -19.80 -6.36
N VAL A 73 -3.33 -19.52 -5.89
CA VAL A 73 -2.99 -19.48 -4.46
C VAL A 73 -2.46 -18.09 -4.13
N VAL A 74 -2.91 -17.54 -3.00
CA VAL A 74 -2.54 -16.20 -2.52
C VAL A 74 -2.16 -16.27 -1.05
N VAL A 75 -1.15 -15.50 -0.65
CA VAL A 75 -0.74 -15.35 0.75
C VAL A 75 -1.42 -14.13 1.37
N GLY A 76 -1.93 -14.25 2.59
CA GLY A 76 -2.60 -13.17 3.28
C GLY A 76 -4.00 -12.88 2.73
N ALA A 77 -4.19 -11.71 2.13
CA ALA A 77 -5.47 -11.23 1.63
C ALA A 77 -5.41 -11.08 0.10
N CYS A 78 -6.54 -11.29 -0.57
CA CYS A 78 -6.66 -10.99 -2.00
C CYS A 78 -6.95 -9.48 -2.15
N ASP A 79 -5.93 -8.65 -1.99
CA ASP A 79 -6.05 -7.19 -2.15
C ASP A 79 -6.37 -6.78 -3.60
N ALA A 80 -6.43 -5.47 -3.84
CA ALA A 80 -6.79 -4.95 -5.15
C ALA A 80 -5.81 -5.39 -6.24
N ASP A 81 -4.52 -5.46 -5.93
CA ASP A 81 -3.45 -5.83 -6.86
C ASP A 81 -3.56 -7.31 -7.24
N ALA A 82 -3.62 -8.18 -6.23
CA ALA A 82 -3.77 -9.62 -6.42
C ALA A 82 -5.10 -9.97 -7.12
N ALA A 83 -6.23 -9.39 -6.68
CA ALA A 83 -7.53 -9.68 -7.26
C ALA A 83 -7.62 -9.24 -8.73
N TYR A 84 -7.05 -8.07 -9.06
CA TYR A 84 -7.04 -7.58 -10.43
C TYR A 84 -6.14 -8.45 -11.31
N ALA A 85 -4.96 -8.82 -10.82
CA ALA A 85 -4.05 -9.73 -11.51
C ALA A 85 -4.70 -11.08 -11.80
N ILE A 86 -5.38 -11.67 -10.82
CA ILE A 86 -6.10 -12.93 -10.98
C ILE A 86 -7.21 -12.81 -12.05
N ALA A 87 -8.00 -11.74 -12.01
CA ALA A 87 -9.04 -11.50 -13.01
C ALA A 87 -8.46 -11.37 -14.43
N ALA A 88 -7.33 -10.69 -14.58
CA ALA A 88 -6.62 -10.55 -15.84
C ALA A 88 -6.04 -11.90 -16.33
N LEU A 89 -5.36 -12.65 -15.45
CA LEU A 89 -4.77 -13.97 -15.76
C LEU A 89 -5.85 -14.99 -16.15
N ALA A 90 -7.00 -14.97 -15.48
CA ALA A 90 -8.15 -15.82 -15.82
C ALA A 90 -8.83 -15.40 -17.13
N GLY A 91 -8.45 -14.26 -17.73
CA GLY A 91 -9.04 -13.73 -18.96
C GLY A 91 -10.45 -13.20 -18.76
N MET A 92 -10.76 -12.69 -17.56
CA MET A 92 -12.07 -12.16 -17.20
C MET A 92 -12.20 -10.67 -17.51
N ILE A 93 -11.06 -9.97 -17.63
CA ILE A 93 -10.98 -8.55 -17.95
C ILE A 93 -10.41 -8.40 -19.37
N PRO A 94 -11.02 -7.59 -20.24
CA PRO A 94 -10.47 -7.34 -21.57
C PRO A 94 -9.19 -6.50 -21.47
N GLN A 95 -8.19 -6.82 -22.28
CA GLN A 95 -7.03 -5.96 -22.44
C GLN A 95 -7.41 -4.75 -23.30
N SER A 96 -7.51 -3.57 -22.69
CA SER A 96 -7.86 -2.31 -23.33
C SER A 96 -7.03 -1.18 -22.74
N LYS A 97 -6.99 -0.01 -23.40
CA LYS A 97 -6.31 1.16 -22.86
C LYS A 97 -6.84 1.55 -21.48
N ALA A 98 -8.15 1.41 -21.27
CA ALA A 98 -8.80 1.73 -20.01
C ALA A 98 -8.38 0.76 -18.89
N THR A 99 -8.37 -0.54 -19.16
CA THR A 99 -8.00 -1.55 -18.16
C THR A 99 -6.50 -1.52 -17.86
N LEU A 100 -5.64 -1.28 -18.85
CA LEU A 100 -4.21 -1.04 -18.63
C LEU A 100 -3.97 0.14 -17.67
N ALA A 101 -4.65 1.27 -17.89
CA ALA A 101 -4.51 2.45 -17.03
C ALA A 101 -5.06 2.23 -15.61
N LEU A 102 -6.12 1.43 -15.44
CA LEU A 102 -6.60 1.02 -14.12
C LEU A 102 -5.58 0.11 -13.42
N GLY A 103 -4.98 -0.84 -14.14
CA GLY A 103 -3.89 -1.67 -13.63
C GLY A 103 -2.70 -0.83 -13.14
N ASP A 104 -2.29 0.18 -13.91
CA ASP A 104 -1.25 1.12 -13.50
C ASP A 104 -1.62 1.88 -12.22
N THR A 105 -2.87 2.35 -12.11
CA THR A 105 -3.38 3.01 -10.89
C THR A 105 -3.33 2.11 -9.67
N ILE A 106 -3.75 0.84 -9.81
CA ILE A 106 -3.68 -0.17 -8.74
C ILE A 106 -2.22 -0.37 -8.32
N GLY A 107 -1.33 -0.60 -9.28
CA GLY A 107 0.09 -0.80 -9.01
C GLY A 107 0.78 0.41 -8.36
N ILE A 108 0.40 1.63 -8.72
CA ILE A 108 0.90 2.86 -8.07
C ILE A 108 0.46 2.89 -6.60
N MET A 109 -0.82 2.60 -6.33
CA MET A 109 -1.37 2.66 -4.97
C MET A 109 -0.87 1.52 -4.08
N ASP A 110 -0.54 0.38 -4.65
CA ASP A 110 0.09 -0.72 -3.93
C ASP A 110 1.55 -0.39 -3.57
N THR A 111 2.35 -0.03 -4.57
CA THR A 111 3.82 0.04 -4.41
C THR A 111 4.32 1.41 -3.92
N THR A 112 3.66 2.50 -4.32
CA THR A 112 4.11 3.89 -4.09
C THR A 112 2.98 4.87 -3.72
N PRO A 113 2.12 4.56 -2.72
CA PRO A 113 0.95 5.39 -2.39
C PRO A 113 1.27 6.75 -1.74
N ILE A 114 2.49 6.96 -1.24
CA ILE A 114 2.80 8.15 -0.43
C ILE A 114 2.70 9.43 -1.28
N GLY A 115 1.88 10.37 -0.82
CA GLY A 115 1.62 11.64 -1.51
C GLY A 115 0.81 11.52 -2.80
N ARG A 116 0.25 10.34 -3.12
CA ARG A 116 -0.63 10.14 -4.27
C ARG A 116 -2.09 10.33 -3.86
N LYS A 117 -2.78 11.21 -4.57
CA LYS A 117 -4.23 11.39 -4.42
C LYS A 117 -4.93 10.38 -5.32
N LEU A 118 -5.65 9.44 -4.72
CA LEU A 118 -6.30 8.35 -5.44
C LEU A 118 -7.19 8.87 -6.58
N LEU A 119 -8.03 9.87 -6.30
CA LEU A 119 -8.98 10.41 -7.28
C LEU A 119 -8.34 11.24 -8.41
N ASP A 120 -7.06 11.59 -8.31
CA ASP A 120 -6.31 12.25 -9.38
C ASP A 120 -5.72 11.23 -10.37
N LEU A 121 -5.71 9.93 -10.02
CA LEU A 121 -5.23 8.85 -10.87
C LEU A 121 -6.33 8.36 -11.83
N PRO A 122 -5.96 7.87 -13.03
CA PRO A 122 -6.92 7.26 -13.96
C PRO A 122 -7.76 6.16 -13.29
N TYR A 123 -9.08 6.29 -13.34
CA TYR A 123 -10.01 5.34 -12.73
C TYR A 123 -9.82 5.13 -11.21
N GLY A 124 -9.23 6.09 -10.50
CA GLY A 124 -9.05 6.00 -9.05
C GLY A 124 -10.37 5.89 -8.28
N ASP A 125 -11.46 6.42 -8.82
CA ASP A 125 -12.81 6.26 -8.27
C ASP A 125 -13.33 4.81 -8.40
N PHE A 126 -12.91 4.05 -9.41
CA PHE A 126 -13.23 2.62 -9.51
C PHE A 126 -12.46 1.80 -8.46
N LEU A 127 -11.19 2.13 -8.25
CA LEU A 127 -10.40 1.52 -7.18
C LEU A 127 -10.98 1.84 -5.80
N GLU A 128 -11.45 3.07 -5.59
CA GLU A 128 -12.14 3.43 -4.36
C GLU A 128 -13.45 2.62 -4.17
N VAL A 129 -14.26 2.47 -5.22
CA VAL A 129 -15.46 1.60 -5.17
C VAL A 129 -15.11 0.16 -4.78
N TRP A 130 -13.97 -0.36 -5.27
CA TRP A 130 -13.50 -1.69 -4.89
C TRP A 130 -13.03 -1.74 -3.43
N PHE A 131 -12.27 -0.73 -2.96
CA PHE A 131 -11.82 -0.63 -1.57
C PHE A 131 -12.99 -0.60 -0.58
N GLU A 132 -14.07 0.12 -0.91
CA GLU A 132 -15.29 0.14 -0.10
C GLU A 132 -15.95 -1.24 0.00
N GLY A 133 -15.97 -1.99 -1.11
CA GLY A 133 -16.58 -3.31 -1.16
C GLY A 133 -15.78 -4.37 -0.38
N HIS A 134 -14.46 -4.33 -0.49
CA HIS A 134 -13.61 -5.47 -0.12
C HIS A 134 -12.57 -5.18 0.95
N GLU A 135 -11.74 -4.15 0.76
CA GLU A 135 -10.59 -3.89 1.64
C GLU A 135 -11.03 -3.36 3.01
N ARG A 136 -11.94 -2.37 3.01
CA ARG A 136 -12.46 -1.76 4.25
C ARG A 136 -13.35 -2.71 5.04
N THR A 137 -14.05 -3.61 4.34
CA THR A 137 -14.89 -4.65 4.96
C THR A 137 -14.09 -5.91 5.34
N ARG A 138 -12.84 -6.04 4.85
CA ARG A 138 -11.96 -7.19 5.01
C ARG A 138 -12.55 -8.52 4.52
N THR A 139 -13.49 -8.45 3.57
CA THR A 139 -14.16 -9.65 3.03
C THR A 139 -13.21 -10.50 2.18
N ASN A 140 -12.21 -9.87 1.56
CA ASN A 140 -11.16 -10.47 0.73
C ASN A 140 -10.17 -11.39 1.46
N ARG A 141 -10.42 -11.71 2.73
CA ARG A 141 -9.59 -12.58 3.58
C ARG A 141 -10.16 -13.98 3.77
N THR A 142 -11.25 -14.29 3.06
CA THR A 142 -11.85 -15.63 3.01
C THR A 142 -11.81 -16.15 1.57
N PRO A 143 -11.81 -17.47 1.34
CA PRO A 143 -11.82 -18.02 -0.02
C PRO A 143 -12.97 -17.46 -0.88
N GLN A 144 -14.20 -17.44 -0.34
CA GLN A 144 -15.35 -16.89 -1.06
C GLN A 144 -15.21 -15.39 -1.31
N GLY A 145 -14.79 -14.62 -0.30
CA GLY A 145 -14.62 -13.19 -0.47
C GLY A 145 -13.48 -12.81 -1.44
N ALA A 146 -12.45 -13.64 -1.56
CA ALA A 146 -11.41 -13.48 -2.59
C ALA A 146 -11.99 -13.71 -4.00
N ILE A 147 -12.82 -14.75 -4.18
CA ILE A 147 -13.54 -14.98 -5.43
C ILE A 147 -14.44 -13.79 -5.75
N ASP A 148 -15.23 -13.31 -4.78
CA ASP A 148 -16.12 -12.17 -4.96
C ASP A 148 -15.35 -10.90 -5.36
N ALA A 149 -14.17 -10.69 -4.77
CA ALA A 149 -13.31 -9.55 -5.07
C ALA A 149 -12.73 -9.57 -6.50
N VAL A 150 -12.37 -10.75 -7.01
CA VAL A 150 -11.98 -10.97 -8.41
C VAL A 150 -13.17 -10.75 -9.35
N LEU A 151 -14.35 -11.28 -8.99
CA LEU A 151 -15.56 -11.11 -9.78
C LEU A 151 -16.04 -9.65 -9.82
N ASP A 152 -15.82 -8.86 -8.76
CA ASP A 152 -16.18 -7.43 -8.78
C ASP A 152 -15.30 -6.66 -9.77
N TRP A 153 -14.02 -7.02 -9.93
CA TRP A 153 -13.20 -6.44 -10.99
C TRP A 153 -13.72 -6.73 -12.39
N GLN A 154 -14.19 -7.96 -12.65
CA GLN A 154 -14.84 -8.27 -13.92
C GLN A 154 -16.05 -7.35 -14.18
N LYS A 155 -16.88 -7.11 -13.16
CA LYS A 155 -18.08 -6.25 -13.28
C LYS A 155 -17.70 -4.79 -13.48
N LEU A 156 -16.79 -4.27 -12.65
CA LEU A 156 -16.34 -2.88 -12.70
C LEU A 156 -15.67 -2.56 -14.05
N THR A 157 -14.84 -3.48 -14.56
CA THR A 157 -14.15 -3.26 -15.83
C THR A 157 -15.05 -3.38 -17.06
N ALA A 158 -16.13 -4.16 -17.00
CA ALA A 158 -17.12 -4.24 -18.07
C ALA A 158 -17.86 -2.91 -18.32
N GLU A 159 -17.94 -2.05 -17.30
CA GLU A 159 -18.60 -0.74 -17.35
C GLU A 159 -17.60 0.44 -17.29
N LEU A 160 -16.29 0.17 -17.40
CA LEU A 160 -15.23 1.16 -17.14
C LEU A 160 -15.31 2.41 -18.02
N GLU A 161 -15.60 2.23 -19.31
CA GLU A 161 -15.67 3.32 -20.29
C GLU A 161 -17.08 3.92 -20.41
N ASN A 162 -18.12 3.17 -20.03
CA ASN A 162 -19.50 3.64 -20.09
C ASN A 162 -20.30 3.17 -18.86
N PRO A 163 -20.11 3.82 -17.69
CA PRO A 163 -20.75 3.39 -16.46
C PRO A 163 -22.27 3.57 -16.51
N GLY A 164 -23.01 2.52 -16.19
CA GLY A 164 -24.46 2.57 -16.05
C GLY A 164 -24.90 3.41 -14.83
N PRO A 165 -26.20 3.74 -14.70
CA PRO A 165 -26.70 4.61 -13.64
C PRO A 165 -26.39 4.13 -12.22
N ALA A 166 -26.42 2.80 -11.99
CA ALA A 166 -26.09 2.20 -10.71
C ALA A 166 -24.60 2.38 -10.35
N LEU A 167 -23.69 2.11 -11.30
CA LEU A 167 -22.26 2.30 -11.08
C LEU A 167 -21.92 3.78 -10.92
N GLN A 168 -22.50 4.67 -11.73
CA GLN A 168 -22.31 6.11 -11.54
C GLN A 168 -22.71 6.60 -10.14
N LYS A 169 -23.76 6.02 -9.55
CA LYS A 169 -24.13 6.32 -8.17
C LYS A 169 -23.05 5.87 -7.19
N ARG A 170 -22.53 4.63 -7.33
CA ARG A 170 -21.42 4.13 -6.51
C ARG A 170 -20.17 4.99 -6.65
N LEU A 171 -19.79 5.37 -7.87
CA LEU A 171 -18.62 6.23 -8.13
C LEU A 171 -18.76 7.63 -7.49
N ARG A 172 -19.98 8.17 -7.37
CA ARG A 172 -20.20 9.41 -6.60
C ARG A 172 -20.04 9.18 -5.10
N GLN A 173 -20.64 8.11 -4.57
CA GLN A 173 -20.53 7.75 -3.15
C GLN A 173 -19.07 7.48 -2.74
N ALA A 174 -18.31 6.78 -3.58
CA ALA A 174 -16.88 6.55 -3.42
C ALA A 174 -16.08 7.86 -3.31
N ARG A 175 -16.37 8.86 -4.16
CA ARG A 175 -15.75 10.20 -4.07
C ARG A 175 -16.07 10.89 -2.74
N ASP A 176 -17.32 10.81 -2.29
CA ASP A 176 -17.74 11.41 -1.01
C ASP A 176 -17.06 10.71 0.18
N SER A 177 -16.95 9.39 0.12
CA SER A 177 -16.29 8.54 1.11
C SER A 177 -14.78 8.82 1.19
N GLU A 178 -14.12 8.96 0.05
CA GLU A 178 -12.72 9.33 -0.02
C GLU A 178 -12.47 10.75 0.49
N ALA A 179 -13.35 11.71 0.17
CA ALA A 179 -13.29 13.05 0.75
C ALA A 179 -13.44 13.01 2.28
N HIS A 180 -14.36 12.18 2.79
CA HIS A 180 -14.52 11.97 4.23
C HIS A 180 -13.29 11.34 4.88
N ARG A 181 -12.68 10.32 4.24
CA ARG A 181 -11.41 9.72 4.70
C ARG A 181 -10.31 10.78 4.78
N ILE A 182 -10.15 11.61 3.74
CA ILE A 182 -9.16 12.69 3.71
C ILE A 182 -9.37 13.65 4.89
N ASP A 183 -10.61 14.00 5.21
CA ASP A 183 -10.90 14.89 6.33
C ASP A 183 -10.59 14.26 7.68
N ILE A 184 -10.84 12.96 7.86
CA ILE A 184 -10.38 12.22 9.05
C ILE A 184 -8.84 12.21 9.11
N ALA A 185 -8.16 11.93 8.00
CA ALA A 185 -6.70 11.93 7.95
C ALA A 185 -6.09 13.31 8.31
N LYS A 186 -6.73 14.41 7.91
CA LYS A 186 -6.35 15.77 8.33
C LYS A 186 -6.58 15.99 9.83
N GLN A 187 -7.68 15.49 10.37
CA GLN A 187 -7.94 15.56 11.82
C GLN A 187 -6.90 14.77 12.61
N ASP A 188 -6.49 13.59 12.12
CA ASP A 188 -5.43 12.80 12.71
C ASP A 188 -4.11 13.57 12.71
N LEU A 189 -3.77 14.19 11.58
CA LEU A 189 -2.56 15.01 11.43
C LEU A 189 -2.57 16.23 12.38
N ALA A 190 -3.74 16.85 12.61
CA ALA A 190 -3.87 17.96 13.55
C ALA A 190 -3.58 17.56 15.01
N ARG A 191 -3.67 16.26 15.34
CA ARG A 191 -3.33 15.71 16.66
C ARG A 191 -1.88 15.20 16.73
N ALA A 192 -1.16 15.22 15.61
CA ALA A 192 0.20 14.72 15.53
C ALA A 192 1.21 15.64 16.23
N THR A 193 2.34 15.07 16.65
CA THR A 193 3.49 15.85 17.13
C THR A 193 4.52 15.96 16.02
N VAL A 194 4.94 17.17 15.67
CA VAL A 194 5.91 17.41 14.58
C VAL A 194 7.17 18.07 15.11
N GLU A 195 8.33 17.52 14.74
CA GLU A 195 9.64 18.06 15.10
C GLU A 195 10.65 17.75 14.00
N ASN A 196 11.40 18.76 13.52
CA ASN A 196 12.43 18.63 12.49
C ASN A 196 11.98 17.91 11.20
N GLY A 197 10.70 18.09 10.80
CA GLY A 197 10.14 17.38 9.64
C GLY A 197 9.80 15.91 9.89
N VAL A 198 9.88 15.44 11.15
CA VAL A 198 9.38 14.14 11.59
C VAL A 198 8.00 14.34 12.21
N CYS A 199 7.03 13.49 11.85
CA CYS A 199 5.66 13.53 12.35
C CYS A 199 5.35 12.25 13.13
N LEU A 200 5.00 12.36 14.41
CA LEU A 200 4.47 11.27 15.21
C LEU A 200 2.95 11.28 15.17
N MET A 201 2.39 10.21 14.59
CA MET A 201 0.97 9.87 14.62
C MET A 201 0.70 8.94 15.82
N PRO A 202 0.13 9.45 16.93
CA PRO A 202 -0.12 8.64 18.13
C PRO A 202 -1.26 7.63 17.94
N HIS A 203 -2.07 7.84 16.90
CA HIS A 203 -3.05 6.92 16.34
C HIS A 203 -3.42 7.42 14.94
N SER A 204 -3.96 6.52 14.12
CA SER A 204 -4.56 6.84 12.83
C SER A 204 -5.89 6.09 12.74
N ASP A 205 -6.96 6.80 12.42
CA ASP A 205 -8.30 6.21 12.27
C ASP A 205 -8.51 5.69 10.83
N VAL A 206 -7.77 6.25 9.89
CA VAL A 206 -7.81 5.89 8.46
C VAL A 206 -6.40 5.77 7.88
N PHE A 207 -6.26 5.18 6.70
CA PHE A 207 -5.06 5.35 5.89
C PHE A 207 -4.95 6.82 5.47
N GLY A 208 -3.78 7.45 5.59
CA GLY A 208 -3.61 8.87 5.31
C GLY A 208 -2.24 9.27 4.78
N PHE A 209 -1.50 8.37 4.13
CA PHE A 209 -0.16 8.66 3.59
C PHE A 209 -0.15 9.74 2.50
N ASP A 210 -1.26 9.94 1.81
CA ASP A 210 -1.47 11.04 0.87
C ASP A 210 -1.55 12.41 1.56
N VAL A 211 -1.95 12.43 2.84
CA VAL A 211 -2.13 13.64 3.66
C VAL A 211 -0.95 13.86 4.60
N TRP A 212 -0.55 12.85 5.37
CA TRP A 212 0.34 12.99 6.53
C TRP A 212 1.76 13.45 6.17
N TYR A 213 2.25 13.13 4.97
CA TYR A 213 3.57 13.57 4.52
C TYR A 213 3.57 15.03 4.02
N GLY A 214 2.39 15.60 3.73
CA GLY A 214 2.23 16.99 3.28
C GLY A 214 3.03 17.28 2.00
N ARG A 215 2.66 16.60 0.90
CA ARG A 215 3.32 16.72 -0.40
C ARG A 215 3.36 18.18 -0.88
N ASN A 216 4.56 18.69 -1.18
CA ASN A 216 4.80 20.00 -1.78
C ASN A 216 5.04 19.88 -3.29
N GLU A 217 4.01 20.14 -4.09
CA GLU A 217 4.09 19.99 -5.56
C GLU A 217 5.03 20.97 -6.26
N SER A 218 5.48 22.04 -5.59
CA SER A 218 6.46 22.97 -6.15
C SER A 218 7.90 22.45 -6.16
N ALA A 219 8.17 21.34 -5.49
CA ALA A 219 9.50 20.72 -5.41
C ALA A 219 9.43 19.23 -5.79
N SER A 220 10.59 18.66 -6.13
CA SER A 220 10.71 17.24 -6.49
C SER A 220 10.22 16.33 -5.36
N ALA A 221 9.44 15.30 -5.70
CA ALA A 221 9.04 14.25 -4.77
C ALA A 221 10.24 13.43 -4.26
N ASP A 222 11.38 13.48 -4.97
CA ASP A 222 12.60 12.76 -4.64
C ASP A 222 13.53 13.51 -3.68
N THR A 223 13.14 14.70 -3.23
CA THR A 223 13.93 15.49 -2.28
C THR A 223 13.10 15.86 -1.07
N CYS A 224 13.76 16.13 0.05
CA CYS A 224 13.06 16.49 1.28
C CYS A 224 12.28 17.80 1.19
N ALA A 225 12.67 18.72 0.30
CA ALA A 225 11.91 19.95 0.04
C ALA A 225 10.52 19.66 -0.57
N GLY A 226 10.32 18.47 -1.13
CA GLY A 226 9.05 17.98 -1.64
C GLY A 226 8.04 17.57 -0.57
N TRP A 227 8.40 17.63 0.73
CA TRP A 227 7.59 17.07 1.81
C TRP A 227 7.64 17.93 3.08
N GLN A 228 6.47 18.23 3.63
CA GLN A 228 6.36 18.92 4.92
C GLN A 228 6.85 18.01 6.06
N ASN A 229 6.36 16.76 6.07
CA ASN A 229 6.77 15.75 7.02
C ASN A 229 7.54 14.68 6.23
N GLN A 230 8.86 14.71 6.34
CA GLN A 230 9.78 13.85 5.58
C GLN A 230 9.89 12.45 6.20
N VAL A 231 9.52 12.30 7.47
CA VAL A 231 9.39 11.02 8.15
C VAL A 231 8.09 10.99 8.93
N VAL A 232 7.35 9.88 8.85
CA VAL A 232 6.15 9.64 9.66
C VAL A 232 6.38 8.42 10.54
N VAL A 233 6.16 8.57 11.84
CA VAL A 233 6.20 7.52 12.87
C VAL A 233 4.77 7.26 13.31
N ILE A 234 4.28 6.03 13.19
CA ILE A 234 2.87 5.69 13.43
C ILE A 234 2.78 4.58 14.45
N TYR A 235 2.02 4.81 15.52
CA TYR A 235 1.65 3.76 16.45
C TYR A 235 0.27 3.20 16.10
N ASN A 236 0.23 1.91 15.74
CA ASN A 236 -1.03 1.20 15.54
C ASN A 236 -1.50 0.59 16.87
N LYS A 237 -2.56 1.18 17.44
CA LYS A 237 -3.12 0.76 18.73
C LYS A 237 -3.71 -0.65 18.74
N ILE A 238 -4.16 -1.15 17.58
CA ILE A 238 -4.83 -2.44 17.44
C ILE A 238 -3.78 -3.55 17.39
N SER A 239 -2.84 -3.46 16.45
CA SER A 239 -1.79 -4.47 16.27
C SER A 239 -0.55 -4.26 17.14
N LYS A 240 -0.53 -3.20 17.97
CA LYS A 240 0.52 -2.89 18.96
C LYS A 240 1.91 -2.86 18.34
N ASN A 241 2.04 -2.18 17.22
CA ASN A 241 3.27 -2.10 16.44
C ASN A 241 3.46 -0.67 15.94
N ILE A 242 4.72 -0.34 15.67
CA ILE A 242 5.13 0.99 15.23
C ILE A 242 5.68 0.87 13.82
N ALA A 243 5.26 1.77 12.94
CA ALA A 243 5.84 1.93 11.60
C ALA A 243 6.60 3.25 11.52
N ILE A 244 7.71 3.26 10.80
CA ILE A 244 8.48 4.47 10.45
C ILE A 244 8.63 4.48 8.94
N GLY A 245 8.23 5.56 8.29
CA GLY A 245 8.29 5.70 6.85
C GLY A 245 8.83 7.05 6.40
N CYS A 246 9.59 7.03 5.32
CA CYS A 246 9.92 8.17 4.48
C CYS A 246 9.13 8.04 3.16
N PRO A 247 8.87 9.15 2.44
CA PRO A 247 8.15 9.10 1.17
C PRO A 247 8.72 8.14 0.13
N ASN A 248 10.05 8.05 0.04
CA ASN A 248 10.76 7.15 -0.85
C ASN A 248 12.22 6.96 -0.41
N LYS A 249 12.93 6.08 -1.12
CA LYS A 249 14.34 5.77 -0.85
C LYS A 249 15.23 7.02 -0.92
N LYS A 250 15.06 7.88 -1.93
CA LYS A 250 15.93 9.06 -2.12
C LYS A 250 15.79 10.05 -0.98
N VAL A 251 14.56 10.31 -0.51
CA VAL A 251 14.30 11.14 0.68
C VAL A 251 14.93 10.51 1.93
N ALA A 252 14.79 9.19 2.10
CA ALA A 252 15.41 8.50 3.23
C ALA A 252 16.95 8.59 3.20
N GLU A 253 17.57 8.45 2.02
CA GLU A 253 19.01 8.55 1.85
C GLU A 253 19.53 9.98 2.01
N GLU A 254 18.76 10.98 1.59
CA GLU A 254 19.06 12.39 1.85
C GLU A 254 19.08 12.67 3.37
N LEU A 255 18.14 12.08 4.12
CA LEU A 255 18.04 12.26 5.57
C LEU A 255 19.06 11.44 6.37
N PHE A 256 19.36 10.20 5.96
CA PHE A 256 20.06 9.22 6.79
C PHE A 256 21.30 8.60 6.12
N GLY A 257 21.64 9.02 4.90
CA GLY A 257 22.76 8.50 4.10
C GLY A 257 22.38 7.25 3.31
N GLU A 258 23.32 6.75 2.50
CA GLU A 258 23.14 5.53 1.71
C GLU A 258 22.57 4.40 2.57
N GLY A 259 21.51 3.74 2.10
CA GLY A 259 20.76 2.73 2.88
C GLY A 259 19.60 3.29 3.72
N GLY A 260 19.44 4.61 3.83
CA GLY A 260 18.29 5.27 4.41
C GLY A 260 17.99 4.85 5.86
N LEU A 261 16.76 4.42 6.13
CA LEU A 261 16.30 3.98 7.45
C LEU A 261 17.06 2.77 8.02
N LYS A 262 17.79 2.00 7.20
CA LYS A 262 18.67 0.93 7.70
C LYS A 262 19.73 1.48 8.68
N ASN A 263 20.12 2.74 8.52
CA ASN A 263 21.05 3.44 9.42
C ASN A 263 20.39 3.94 10.72
N VAL A 264 19.06 3.82 10.83
CA VAL A 264 18.25 4.26 11.97
C VAL A 264 17.87 3.09 12.87
N PHE A 265 17.52 1.93 12.30
CA PHE A 265 16.92 0.81 13.05
C PHE A 265 17.72 0.34 14.27
N GLY A 266 19.05 0.24 14.16
CA GLY A 266 19.92 -0.18 15.27
C GLY A 266 19.98 0.82 16.44
N LYS A 267 19.45 2.04 16.26
CA LYS A 267 19.40 3.09 17.29
C LYS A 267 18.05 3.15 18.02
N LEU A 268 17.05 2.43 17.54
CA LEU A 268 15.68 2.46 18.06
C LEU A 268 15.50 1.56 19.29
N PRO A 269 14.56 1.88 20.20
CA PRO A 269 14.36 1.12 21.44
C PRO A 269 13.98 -0.33 21.15
N GLY A 270 14.59 -1.30 21.84
CA GLY A 270 14.28 -2.72 21.66
C GLY A 270 15.05 -3.42 20.53
N GLY A 271 16.01 -2.76 19.87
CA GLY A 271 17.17 -3.36 19.17
C GLY A 271 16.92 -4.23 17.92
N ALA A 272 15.68 -4.64 17.64
CA ALA A 272 15.33 -5.55 16.56
C ALA A 272 14.35 -4.94 15.53
N TRP A 273 14.43 -3.63 15.33
CA TRP A 273 13.69 -2.95 14.27
C TRP A 273 14.22 -3.38 12.91
N GLY A 274 13.36 -3.42 11.90
CA GLY A 274 13.74 -3.87 10.57
C GLY A 274 12.84 -3.30 9.47
N GLY A 275 13.29 -3.45 8.23
CA GLY A 275 12.61 -2.95 7.05
C GLY A 275 13.57 -2.66 5.90
N ARG A 276 13.07 -1.90 4.93
CA ARG A 276 13.81 -1.40 3.77
C ARG A 276 14.25 0.06 3.96
N GLU A 277 14.92 0.62 2.96
CA GLU A 277 15.55 1.93 3.01
C GLU A 277 14.57 3.07 3.37
N SER A 278 13.30 2.98 2.96
CA SER A 278 12.31 4.03 3.17
C SER A 278 11.17 3.66 4.11
N ILE A 279 11.05 2.41 4.56
CA ILE A 279 10.02 2.02 5.52
C ILE A 279 10.50 0.87 6.39
N GLY A 280 10.16 0.91 7.67
CA GLY A 280 10.38 -0.19 8.59
C GLY A 280 9.40 -0.16 9.75
N GLY A 281 9.57 -1.10 10.66
CA GLY A 281 8.69 -1.22 11.81
C GLY A 281 9.37 -1.84 13.02
N SER A 282 8.62 -1.82 14.12
CA SER A 282 9.00 -2.44 15.37
C SER A 282 9.16 -3.96 15.24
N PRO A 283 9.89 -4.62 16.16
CA PRO A 283 10.10 -6.06 16.12
C PRO A 283 8.79 -6.85 16.00
N ARG A 284 8.77 -7.89 15.15
CA ARG A 284 7.59 -8.77 15.01
C ARG A 284 7.37 -9.56 16.31
N GLY A 285 6.11 -9.70 16.71
CA GLY A 285 5.71 -10.47 17.90
C GLY A 285 5.98 -9.78 19.24
N LEU A 286 6.52 -8.55 19.24
CA LEU A 286 6.68 -7.75 20.45
C LEU A 286 5.66 -6.60 20.47
N PRO A 287 4.67 -6.61 21.39
CA PRO A 287 3.73 -5.52 21.53
C PRO A 287 4.42 -4.22 21.98
N MET A 288 4.29 -3.17 21.19
CA MET A 288 4.80 -1.83 21.47
C MET A 288 3.76 -0.94 22.13
N THR A 289 4.23 0.10 22.80
CA THR A 289 3.42 1.14 23.46
C THR A 289 3.50 2.48 22.72
N LEU A 290 2.69 3.45 23.15
CA LEU A 290 2.79 4.82 22.62
C LEU A 290 4.09 5.49 23.08
N GLU A 291 4.54 5.18 24.30
CA GLU A 291 5.79 5.64 24.87
C GLU A 291 6.99 5.17 24.03
N ASP A 292 6.96 3.93 23.52
CA ASP A 292 7.98 3.43 22.60
C ASP A 292 7.97 4.20 21.28
N ALA A 293 6.80 4.56 20.76
CA ALA A 293 6.67 5.36 19.55
C ALA A 293 7.18 6.79 19.76
N GLN A 294 6.95 7.37 20.94
CA GLN A 294 7.50 8.66 21.34
C GLN A 294 9.02 8.62 21.46
N ALA A 295 9.58 7.55 22.04
CA ALA A 295 11.02 7.34 22.12
C ALA A 295 11.65 7.21 20.73
N ALA A 296 11.07 6.38 19.85
CA ALA A 296 11.49 6.25 18.47
C ALA A 296 11.43 7.61 17.73
N PHE A 297 10.32 8.34 17.85
CA PHE A 297 10.14 9.67 17.28
C PHE A 297 11.26 10.63 17.69
N LYS A 298 11.61 10.69 18.99
CA LYS A 298 12.67 11.58 19.48
C LYS A 298 14.04 11.23 18.92
N ILE A 299 14.35 9.95 18.82
CA ILE A 299 15.61 9.48 18.21
C ILE A 299 15.66 9.91 16.73
N VAL A 300 14.60 9.64 15.97
CA VAL A 300 14.55 9.99 14.54
C VAL A 300 14.63 11.51 14.34
N ALA A 301 13.89 12.30 15.10
CA ALA A 301 13.90 13.77 15.02
C ALA A 301 15.28 14.35 15.36
N GLY A 302 16.01 13.76 16.32
CA GLY A 302 17.38 14.13 16.63
C GLY A 302 18.35 13.84 15.49
N LEU A 303 18.27 12.65 14.88
CA LEU A 303 19.11 12.27 13.74
C LEU A 303 18.89 13.17 12.52
N VAL A 304 17.64 13.58 12.26
CA VAL A 304 17.34 14.51 11.16
C VAL A 304 17.96 15.89 11.43
N ALA A 305 17.94 16.37 12.69
CA ALA A 305 18.55 17.65 13.05
C ALA A 305 20.08 17.64 12.92
N GLU A 306 20.75 16.57 13.34
CA GLU A 306 22.22 16.43 13.26
C GLU A 306 22.74 16.55 11.83
N ARG A 307 22.03 15.98 10.85
CA ARG A 307 22.41 16.04 9.43
C ARG A 307 22.00 17.33 8.73
N ARG A 308 21.16 18.15 9.35
CA ARG A 308 20.69 19.43 8.81
C ARG A 308 20.82 20.56 9.83
N PRO A 309 22.06 20.97 10.17
CA PRO A 309 22.24 22.17 10.97
C PRO A 309 21.72 23.39 10.19
N GLY A 310 20.48 23.81 10.46
CA GLY A 310 19.89 25.01 9.87
C GLY A 310 18.38 24.99 9.53
N VAL A 311 17.70 23.83 9.58
CA VAL A 311 16.24 23.80 9.36
C VAL A 311 15.53 24.26 10.63
N LYS A 312 15.11 25.53 10.66
CA LYS A 312 14.25 26.05 11.73
C LYS A 312 12.93 25.27 11.74
N PRO A 313 12.36 24.95 12.92
CA PRO A 313 11.04 24.34 13.02
C PRO A 313 10.04 25.21 12.27
N GLY A 314 9.37 24.63 11.25
CA GLY A 314 8.25 25.27 10.59
C GLY A 314 7.16 25.53 11.64
N LEU A 315 6.94 26.81 11.96
CA LEU A 315 5.80 27.24 12.77
C LEU A 315 4.53 26.69 12.15
N VAL A 316 3.76 25.96 12.95
CA VAL A 316 2.37 25.64 12.66
C VAL A 316 1.64 26.97 12.50
N ALA A 317 1.37 27.36 11.26
CA ALA A 317 0.39 28.40 10.97
C ALA A 317 -0.99 27.82 11.27
N GLY A 318 -1.55 28.20 12.42
CA GLY A 318 -2.84 27.64 12.85
C GLY A 318 -3.42 28.24 14.13
N LYS A 319 -3.09 29.48 14.47
CA LYS A 319 -3.94 30.33 15.33
C LYS A 319 -3.89 31.76 14.78
N GLN A 320 -4.99 32.21 14.19
CA GLN A 320 -5.62 33.49 14.54
C GLN A 320 -6.93 33.68 13.75
N LEU A 321 -7.98 33.95 14.54
CA LEU A 321 -9.30 34.55 14.28
C LEU A 321 -10.26 33.83 13.31
#